data_AF-A0A285NR55-F1
#
_entry.id   AF-A0A285NR55-F1
#
_cell.length_a   1.000
_cell.length_b   1.000
_cell.length_c   1.000
_cell.angle_alpha   90.00
_cell.angle_beta   90.00
_cell.angle_gamma   90.00
#
_symmetry.space_group_name_H-M   'P 1'
#
loop_
_entity.id
_entity.type
_entity.pdbx_description
1 polymer ?
#
loop_
_entity_poly.entity_id
_entity_poly.type
_entity_poly.pdbx_seq_one_letter_code
_entity_poly.pdbx_strand_id
1 'polypeptide(L)'
;MQTREDTDVEDVDLGAVTAAVDGFPVRAAVLYGSVARGAATERSDIDLAVTFDPDLSSSAKTEARLGLTEQLSVVLETDAVDVVPLERAPPSLVTDVIDEGILVYGSASSVTSLRPDSPSDRASEDPLEEFDEVLTDIERAV
;
A
#
# COMPACT_ATOMS: atom_id res chain seq x y z
N MET A 1 -4.75 -13.04 0.93
CA MET A 1 -3.83 -12.73 -0.18
C MET A 1 -4.34 -13.34 -1.47
N GLN A 2 -4.64 -12.51 -2.46
CA GLN A 2 -4.98 -12.96 -3.80
C GLN A 2 -3.76 -12.82 -4.70
N THR A 3 -3.42 -13.85 -5.47
CA THR A 3 -2.44 -13.76 -6.56
C THR A 3 -3.24 -13.49 -7.83
N ARG A 4 -3.13 -12.28 -8.39
CA ARG A 4 -3.74 -11.96 -9.68
C ARG A 4 -2.61 -11.79 -10.69
N GLU A 5 -2.55 -12.74 -11.61
CA GLU A 5 -1.73 -12.67 -12.81
C GLU A 5 -2.66 -12.06 -13.90
N ASP A 6 -2.29 -10.90 -14.44
CA ASP A 6 -2.90 -10.28 -15.63
C ASP A 6 -4.37 -9.84 -15.54
N THR A 7 -4.74 -8.94 -14.62
CA THR A 7 -6.02 -8.23 -14.73
C THR A 7 -5.89 -6.81 -14.20
N ASP A 8 -6.07 -5.82 -15.08
CA ASP A 8 -6.30 -4.42 -14.73
C ASP A 8 -7.24 -4.35 -13.52
N VAL A 9 -6.70 -3.91 -12.38
CA VAL A 9 -7.53 -3.59 -11.21
C VAL A 9 -7.98 -2.17 -11.42
N GLU A 10 -9.21 -2.01 -11.91
CA GLU A 10 -9.93 -0.73 -12.06
C GLU A 10 -9.00 0.47 -12.30
N ASP A 11 -8.34 0.50 -13.48
CA ASP A 11 -7.50 1.59 -13.99
C ASP A 11 -5.99 1.59 -13.60
N VAL A 12 -5.50 0.59 -12.86
CA VAL A 12 -4.05 0.47 -12.57
C VAL A 12 -3.37 -0.57 -13.47
N ASP A 13 -2.41 -0.12 -14.30
CA ASP A 13 -1.56 -0.99 -15.13
C ASP A 13 -0.58 -1.77 -14.24
N LEU A 14 -1.00 -2.95 -13.80
CA LEU A 14 -0.21 -3.83 -12.95
C LEU A 14 1.12 -4.22 -13.59
N GLY A 15 1.17 -4.33 -14.92
CA GLY A 15 2.40 -4.64 -15.65
C GLY A 15 3.43 -3.53 -15.48
N ALA A 16 2.98 -2.28 -15.57
CA ALA A 16 3.80 -1.10 -15.35
C ALA A 16 4.29 -1.00 -13.90
N VAL A 17 3.42 -1.31 -12.91
CA VAL A 17 3.80 -1.39 -11.49
C VAL A 17 4.86 -2.47 -11.27
N THR A 18 4.65 -3.68 -11.77
CA THR A 18 5.60 -4.79 -11.64
C THR A 18 6.94 -4.43 -12.28
N ALA A 19 6.95 -3.82 -13.46
CA ALA A 19 8.16 -3.38 -14.13
C ALA A 19 8.90 -2.27 -13.37
N ALA A 20 8.16 -1.32 -12.78
CA ALA A 20 8.75 -0.28 -11.94
C ALA A 20 9.41 -0.88 -10.69
N VAL A 21 8.78 -1.84 -10.04
CA VAL A 21 9.29 -2.49 -8.81
C VAL A 21 10.52 -3.36 -9.08
N ASP A 22 10.59 -4.05 -10.23
CA ASP A 22 11.71 -4.95 -10.60
C ASP A 22 13.09 -4.24 -10.59
N GLY A 23 13.11 -2.93 -10.82
CA GLY A 23 14.33 -2.11 -10.76
C GLY A 23 14.83 -1.77 -9.35
N PHE A 24 14.10 -2.13 -8.30
CA PHE A 24 14.40 -1.77 -6.92
C PHE A 24 14.72 -2.99 -6.06
N PRO A 25 15.47 -2.83 -4.95
CA PRO A 25 15.85 -3.93 -4.07
C PRO A 25 14.70 -4.35 -3.14
N VAL A 26 13.61 -4.82 -3.75
CA VAL A 26 12.36 -5.25 -3.14
C VAL A 26 12.22 -6.77 -3.28
N ARG A 27 11.74 -7.45 -2.23
CA ARG A 27 11.49 -8.91 -2.20
C ARG A 27 10.05 -9.28 -2.48
N ALA A 28 9.13 -8.36 -2.20
CA ALA A 28 7.73 -8.47 -2.56
C ALA A 28 7.07 -7.09 -2.57
N ALA A 29 6.08 -6.93 -3.45
CA ALA A 29 5.20 -5.77 -3.47
C ALA A 29 3.74 -6.21 -3.57
N VAL A 30 2.89 -5.57 -2.78
CA VAL A 30 1.48 -5.91 -2.61
C VAL A 30 0.66 -4.63 -2.71
N LEU A 31 -0.27 -4.58 -3.67
CA LEU A 31 -1.27 -3.52 -3.70
C LEU A 31 -2.33 -3.81 -2.64
N TYR A 32 -2.71 -2.79 -1.88
CA TYR A 32 -3.75 -2.89 -0.86
C TYR A 32 -4.66 -1.65 -0.88
N GLY A 33 -5.53 -1.51 0.11
CA GLY A 33 -6.39 -0.33 0.23
C GLY A 33 -7.56 -0.32 -0.75
N SER A 34 -8.02 0.88 -1.11
CA SER A 34 -9.25 1.08 -1.89
C SER A 34 -9.19 0.43 -3.28
N VAL A 35 -8.01 0.36 -3.87
CA VAL A 35 -7.72 -0.34 -5.13
C VAL A 35 -7.93 -1.85 -5.00
N ALA A 36 -7.43 -2.47 -3.93
CA ALA A 36 -7.62 -3.90 -3.71
C ALA A 36 -9.09 -4.28 -3.43
N ARG A 37 -9.87 -3.35 -2.86
CA ARG A 37 -11.27 -3.56 -2.47
C ARG A 37 -12.29 -3.31 -3.59
N GLY A 38 -11.83 -2.86 -4.76
CA GLY A 38 -12.69 -2.59 -5.92
C GLY A 38 -13.59 -1.36 -5.75
N ALA A 39 -13.08 -0.36 -5.01
CA ALA A 39 -13.75 0.92 -4.79
C ALA A 39 -12.89 2.09 -5.30
N ALA A 40 -11.91 1.79 -6.15
CA ALA A 40 -11.04 2.80 -6.73
C ALA A 40 -11.82 3.71 -7.68
N THR A 41 -11.54 4.99 -7.56
CA THR A 41 -11.96 6.02 -8.51
C THR A 41 -10.72 6.51 -9.25
N GLU A 42 -10.88 7.25 -10.36
CA GLU A 42 -9.78 7.89 -11.11
C GLU A 42 -8.87 8.82 -10.26
N ARG A 43 -9.22 9.07 -8.98
CA ARG A 43 -8.44 9.85 -8.01
C ARG A 43 -8.03 9.08 -6.76
N SER A 44 -8.18 7.76 -6.76
CA SER A 44 -7.83 6.95 -5.60
C SER A 44 -6.31 6.88 -5.43
N ASP A 45 -5.87 7.00 -4.18
CA ASP A 45 -4.48 6.79 -3.81
C ASP A 45 -4.09 5.32 -4.06
N ILE A 46 -2.92 5.12 -4.67
CA ILE A 46 -2.34 3.81 -4.98
C ILE A 46 -1.45 3.41 -3.81
N ASP A 47 -1.99 2.54 -2.96
CA ASP A 47 -1.30 2.02 -1.78
C ASP A 47 -0.49 0.77 -2.10
N LEU A 48 0.85 0.87 -2.07
CA LEU A 48 1.78 -0.22 -2.36
C LEU A 48 2.61 -0.59 -1.11
N ALA A 49 2.34 -1.77 -0.57
CA ALA A 49 3.10 -2.34 0.54
C ALA A 49 4.30 -3.11 -0.03
N VAL A 50 5.50 -2.82 0.48
CA VAL A 50 6.74 -3.46 0.00
C VAL A 50 7.52 -4.08 1.14
N THR A 51 8.26 -5.14 0.83
CA THR A 51 9.30 -5.67 1.71
C THR A 51 10.64 -5.44 1.04
N PHE A 52 11.49 -4.61 1.63
CA PHE A 52 12.83 -4.36 1.08
C PHE A 52 13.78 -5.52 1.39
N ASP A 53 14.91 -5.57 0.70
CA ASP A 53 15.96 -6.50 1.09
C ASP A 53 16.44 -6.18 2.54
N PRO A 54 16.44 -7.17 3.46
CA PRO A 54 16.87 -7.01 4.84
C PRO A 54 18.35 -6.65 4.98
N ASP A 55 19.19 -6.93 3.99
CA ASP A 55 20.61 -6.61 4.02
C ASP A 55 20.88 -5.11 3.74
N LEU A 56 19.87 -4.34 3.33
CA LEU A 56 19.98 -2.89 3.15
C LEU A 56 20.03 -2.14 4.47
N SER A 57 20.85 -1.09 4.49
CA SER A 57 20.83 -0.11 5.58
C SER A 57 19.51 0.69 5.58
N SER A 58 19.16 1.25 6.73
CA SER A 58 17.97 2.10 6.85
C SER A 58 17.96 3.29 5.88
N SER A 59 19.13 3.86 5.59
CA SER A 59 19.27 4.95 4.60
C SER A 59 18.99 4.44 3.19
N ALA A 60 19.58 3.30 2.81
CA ALA A 60 19.36 2.70 1.49
C ALA A 60 17.89 2.28 1.28
N LYS A 61 17.21 1.78 2.31
CA LYS A 61 15.76 1.51 2.27
C LYS A 61 14.95 2.79 2.07
N THR A 62 15.37 3.89 2.70
CA THR A 62 14.69 5.18 2.55
C THR A 62 14.87 5.74 1.13
N GLU A 63 16.08 5.67 0.59
CA GLU A 63 16.39 6.07 -0.78
C GLU A 63 15.63 5.20 -1.80
N ALA A 64 15.63 3.88 -1.60
CA ALA A 64 14.88 2.96 -2.45
C ALA A 64 13.37 3.23 -2.42
N ARG A 65 12.80 3.52 -1.23
CA ARG A 65 11.39 3.90 -1.10
C ARG A 65 11.10 5.18 -1.88
N LEU A 66 11.90 6.24 -1.70
CA LEU A 66 11.67 7.51 -2.37
C LEU A 66 11.77 7.38 -3.89
N GLY A 67 12.82 6.69 -4.38
CA GLY A 67 12.98 6.44 -5.82
C GLY A 67 11.87 5.57 -6.39
N LEU A 68 11.37 4.59 -5.64
CA LEU A 68 10.26 3.75 -6.08
C LEU A 68 8.96 4.56 -6.16
N THR A 69 8.67 5.41 -5.17
CA THR A 69 7.52 6.33 -5.23
C THR A 69 7.60 7.23 -6.45
N GLU A 70 8.75 7.88 -6.69
CA GLU A 70 8.95 8.75 -7.87
C GLU A 70 8.75 7.99 -9.18
N GLN A 71 9.35 6.79 -9.30
CA GLN A 71 9.24 5.97 -10.50
C GLN A 71 7.78 5.54 -10.77
N LEU A 72 7.06 5.13 -9.73
CA LEU A 72 5.65 4.77 -9.85
C LEU A 72 4.80 5.98 -10.22
N SER A 73 5.06 7.15 -9.64
CA SER A 73 4.32 8.37 -9.99
C SER A 73 4.48 8.77 -11.46
N VAL A 74 5.68 8.59 -12.02
CA VAL A 74 5.93 8.83 -13.45
C VAL A 74 5.21 7.80 -14.33
N VAL A 75 5.32 6.53 -13.97
CA VAL A 75 4.77 5.42 -14.77
C VAL A 75 3.24 5.40 -14.77
N LEU A 76 2.64 5.74 -13.63
CA LEU A 76 1.19 5.77 -13.43
C LEU A 76 0.59 7.17 -13.68
N GLU A 77 1.43 8.13 -14.07
CA GLU A 77 1.04 9.52 -14.35
C GLU A 77 0.25 10.18 -13.20
N THR A 78 0.55 9.80 -11.96
CA THR A 78 -0.15 10.28 -10.76
C THR A 78 0.79 10.47 -9.56
N ASP A 79 0.64 11.57 -8.83
CA ASP A 79 1.34 11.81 -7.57
C ASP A 79 0.68 11.07 -6.38
N ALA A 80 -0.47 10.45 -6.59
CA ALA A 80 -1.25 9.75 -5.57
C ALA A 80 -0.74 8.32 -5.36
N VAL A 81 0.56 8.16 -5.06
CA VAL A 81 1.18 6.85 -4.78
C VAL A 81 1.81 6.87 -3.40
N ASP A 82 1.39 5.96 -2.52
CA ASP A 82 2.07 5.71 -1.24
C ASP A 82 2.78 4.35 -1.24
N VAL A 83 4.05 4.37 -0.90
CA VAL A 83 4.88 3.16 -0.79
C VAL A 83 5.18 2.93 0.69
N VAL A 84 4.66 1.85 1.25
CA VAL A 84 4.77 1.55 2.68
C VAL A 84 5.69 0.34 2.92
N PRO A 85 6.80 0.50 3.65
CA PRO A 85 7.66 -0.61 4.05
C PRO A 85 6.99 -1.44 5.16
N LEU A 86 6.65 -2.69 4.85
CA LEU A 86 5.97 -3.60 5.78
C LEU A 86 6.78 -3.89 7.05
N GLU A 87 8.12 -3.83 6.98
CA GLU A 87 8.97 -4.06 8.16
C GLU A 87 8.80 -2.98 9.25
N ARG A 88 8.19 -1.84 8.91
CA ARG A 88 7.94 -0.72 9.83
C ARG A 88 6.46 -0.36 9.94
N ALA A 89 5.60 -1.10 9.25
CA ALA A 89 4.16 -0.90 9.26
C ALA A 89 3.54 -1.34 10.59
N PRO A 90 2.40 -0.76 10.98
CA PRO A 90 1.65 -1.24 12.14
C PRO A 90 1.14 -2.68 11.89
N PRO A 91 1.02 -3.52 12.94
CA PRO A 91 0.60 -4.92 12.81
C PRO A 91 -0.77 -5.11 12.16
N SER A 92 -1.69 -4.18 12.37
CA SER A 92 -3.01 -4.14 11.72
C SER A 92 -2.85 -4.07 10.20
N LEU A 93 -2.08 -3.11 9.71
CA LEU A 93 -1.82 -2.94 8.28
C LEU A 93 -1.14 -4.17 7.67
N VAL A 94 -0.15 -4.76 8.35
CA VAL A 94 0.49 -6.00 7.87
C VAL A 94 -0.54 -7.13 7.72
N THR A 95 -1.48 -7.23 8.67
CA THR A 95 -2.55 -8.22 8.62
C THR A 95 -3.50 -7.94 7.45
N ASP A 96 -3.92 -6.69 7.26
CA ASP A 96 -4.80 -6.28 6.18
C ASP A 96 -4.16 -6.52 4.80
N VAL A 97 -2.87 -6.23 4.64
CA VAL A 97 -2.10 -6.51 3.41
C VAL A 97 -2.02 -8.01 3.14
N ILE A 98 -1.83 -8.83 4.18
CA ILE A 98 -1.80 -10.29 4.03
C ILE A 98 -3.18 -10.85 3.69
N ASP A 99 -4.24 -10.38 4.34
CA ASP A 99 -5.59 -10.93 4.18
C ASP A 99 -6.24 -10.43 2.89
N GLU A 100 -6.19 -9.12 2.61
CA GLU A 100 -6.91 -8.45 1.53
C GLU A 100 -6.03 -8.03 0.33
N GLY A 101 -4.71 -7.98 0.50
CA GLY A 101 -3.81 -7.48 -0.55
C GLY A 101 -3.67 -8.37 -1.79
N ILE A 102 -3.26 -7.73 -2.89
CA ILE A 102 -2.97 -8.32 -4.19
C ILE A 102 -1.45 -8.33 -4.40
N LEU A 103 -0.86 -9.52 -4.49
CA LEU A 103 0.57 -9.65 -4.77
C LEU A 103 0.85 -9.25 -6.22
N VAL A 104 1.70 -8.25 -6.44
CA VAL A 104 2.08 -7.77 -7.79
C VAL A 104 3.53 -8.06 -8.15
N TYR A 105 4.39 -8.30 -7.17
CA TYR A 105 5.79 -8.66 -7.40
C TYR A 105 6.32 -9.56 -6.28
N GLY A 106 7.20 -10.50 -6.63
CA GLY A 106 7.88 -11.39 -5.69
C GLY A 106 7.03 -12.57 -5.21
N SER A 107 7.15 -12.93 -3.93
CA SER A 107 6.46 -14.10 -3.36
C SER A 107 5.68 -13.74 -2.10
N ALA A 108 4.50 -14.37 -1.96
CA ALA A 108 3.66 -14.24 -0.76
C ALA A 108 4.38 -14.67 0.53
N SER A 109 5.38 -15.55 0.45
CA SER A 109 6.17 -15.97 1.61
C SER A 109 7.00 -14.84 2.20
N SER A 110 7.52 -13.92 1.38
CA SER A 110 8.25 -12.73 1.83
C SER A 110 7.39 -11.81 2.69
N VAL A 111 6.08 -11.77 2.42
CA VAL A 111 5.10 -10.93 3.12
C VAL A 111 4.51 -11.66 4.32
N THR A 112 4.10 -12.91 4.15
CA THR A 112 3.44 -13.72 5.20
C THR A 112 4.36 -13.99 6.39
N SER A 113 5.69 -13.99 6.16
CA SER A 113 6.67 -14.12 7.24
C SER A 113 6.68 -12.93 8.21
N LEU A 114 6.10 -11.79 7.82
CA LEU A 114 5.95 -10.60 8.67
C LEU A 114 4.67 -10.63 9.51
N ARG A 115 3.84 -11.68 9.37
CA ARG A 115 2.57 -11.77 10.11
C ARG A 115 2.84 -11.71 11.62
N PRO A 116 2.19 -10.82 12.37
CA PRO A 116 2.34 -10.78 13.81
C PRO A 116 1.83 -12.08 14.45
N ASP A 117 2.55 -12.58 15.46
CA ASP A 117 2.22 -13.83 16.19
C ASP A 117 0.88 -13.78 16.95
N SER A 118 0.23 -12.62 17.06
CA SER A 118 -1.08 -12.46 17.69
C SER A 118 -1.89 -11.31 17.07
N PRO A 119 -3.20 -11.50 16.81
CA PRO A 119 -4.08 -10.48 16.23
C PRO A 119 -4.52 -9.43 17.27
N SER A 120 -3.57 -8.93 18.07
CA SER A 120 -3.84 -8.03 19.19
C SER A 120 -3.21 -6.66 18.94
N ASP A 121 -3.74 -5.94 17.96
CA ASP A 121 -3.84 -4.48 18.01
C ASP A 121 -4.76 -4.08 16.85
N ARG A 122 -6.07 -4.18 17.09
CA ARG A 122 -7.02 -3.38 16.32
C ARG A 122 -6.74 -1.93 16.75
N ALA A 123 -5.83 -1.27 16.06
CA ALA A 123 -5.75 0.17 16.11
C ALA A 123 -7.10 0.69 15.64
N SER A 124 -7.88 1.18 16.60
CA SER A 124 -9.12 1.90 16.41
C SER A 124 -8.83 3.15 15.59
N GLU A 125 -8.93 3.06 14.28
CA GLU A 125 -8.90 4.22 13.39
C GLU A 125 -9.92 3.95 12.27
N ASP A 126 -11.21 4.04 12.63
CA ASP A 126 -12.31 4.31 11.69
C ASP A 126 -12.14 5.77 11.21
N PRO A 127 -11.67 6.05 9.97
CA PRO A 127 -11.36 7.41 9.53
C PRO A 127 -12.60 8.19 9.06
N LEU A 128 -13.81 7.65 9.29
CA LEU A 128 -15.06 8.19 8.74
C LEU A 128 -16.03 8.75 9.78
N GLU A 129 -15.72 8.72 11.08
CA GLU A 129 -16.58 9.33 12.11
C GLU A 129 -16.11 10.72 12.60
N GLU A 130 -14.88 11.17 12.30
CA GLU A 130 -14.41 12.49 12.77
C GLU A 130 -14.77 13.66 11.83
N PHE A 131 -15.27 13.39 10.62
CA PHE A 131 -15.61 14.45 9.66
C PHE A 131 -17.05 14.98 9.78
N ASP A 132 -17.97 14.22 10.39
CA ASP A 132 -19.37 14.65 10.55
C ASP A 132 -19.54 15.58 11.77
N GLU A 133 -18.69 15.46 12.78
CA GLU A 133 -18.79 16.29 14.01
C GLU A 133 -18.25 17.72 13.81
N VAL A 134 -17.35 17.95 12.86
CA VAL A 134 -16.79 19.30 12.57
C VAL A 134 -17.68 20.10 11.61
N LEU A 135 -18.53 19.45 10.81
CA LEU A 135 -19.42 20.15 9.86
C LEU A 135 -20.71 20.66 10.51
N THR A 136 -21.06 20.19 11.71
CA THR A 136 -22.28 20.65 12.42
C THR A 136 -22.11 22.03 13.09
N ASP A 137 -20.88 22.52 13.30
CA ASP A 137 -20.65 23.79 14.01
C ASP A 137 -20.69 25.04 13.09
N ILE A 138 -20.77 24.88 11.77
CA ILE A 138 -20.73 26.01 10.80
C ILE A 138 -22.13 26.45 10.31
N GLU A 139 -23.21 25.70 10.60
CA GLU A 139 -24.59 26.09 10.19
C GLU A 139 -25.40 26.82 11.27
N ARG A 140 -24.74 27.35 12.32
CA ARG A 140 -25.39 28.19 13.34
C ARG A 140 -24.77 29.59 13.43
N ALA A 141 -24.51 30.20 12.27
CA ALA A 141 -24.16 31.60 12.16
C ALA A 141 -24.77 32.26 10.91
N VAL A 142 -26.10 32.10 10.73
CA VAL A 142 -26.94 33.01 9.93
C VAL A 142 -28.19 33.35 10.73
#